data_AF-A0A0B5L0T7-F1
#
_entry.id   AF-A0A0B5L0T7-F1
#
_cell.length_a   1.000
_cell.length_b   1.000
_cell.length_c   1.000
_cell.angle_alpha   90.00
_cell.angle_beta   90.00
_cell.angle_gamma   90.00
#
_symmetry.space_group_name_H-M   'P 1'
#
loop_
_entity.id
_entity.type
_entity.pdbx_description
1 polymer ?
#
loop_
_entity_poly.entity_id
_entity_poly.type
_entity_poly.pdbx_seq_one_letter_code
_entity_poly.pdbx_strand_id
1 'polypeptide(L)'
;MRMKVSGVLFLLISLILFARGTFSVLDFSANRSYEIHYMLDSELHTWVGHDDYVDISKSEFEQLRSVIQRNESYVKSLRQKVSELESQIEDLKDQLSNKEQTIGDLEDRITTLTASVSSLEGLLKEKDQKITELQDRESDLEDRITTLTASVSFLKSLLEEKDQKIAEKDQHILNLKNQIQDLENLLDAKNEEITILASLASAPATITEIFKENKDLKKRLETAESTITILKEEIRKRDEQLSQAKTQLERMNELETLVETYQSSLTTLQEALKEKDEQLKILSETLTREVEKAQAESEKLREKLKKALSILKSLNDILRVLKENLSSLEAISLESQKTMEDISTVVGEE
;
A
#
# COMPACT_ATOMS: atom_id res chain seq x y z
N MET A 1 81.61 0.21 -128.42
CA MET A 1 82.83 0.03 -129.24
C MET A 1 82.41 -0.43 -130.63
N ARG A 2 82.09 0.50 -131.54
CA ARG A 2 81.67 0.20 -132.92
C ARG A 2 82.93 -0.03 -133.77
N MET A 3 83.51 -1.24 -133.72
CA MET A 3 84.37 -1.66 -134.83
C MET A 3 83.45 -1.69 -136.06
N LYS A 4 83.66 -0.73 -136.97
CA LYS A 4 82.97 -0.70 -138.26
C LYS A 4 83.13 -2.10 -138.86
N VAL A 5 82.04 -2.81 -139.10
CA VAL A 5 82.05 -4.13 -139.77
C VAL A 5 82.90 -4.07 -141.05
N SER A 6 82.96 -2.90 -141.68
CA SER A 6 83.88 -2.55 -142.77
C SER A 6 85.35 -2.85 -142.50
N GLY A 7 85.89 -2.66 -141.28
CA GLY A 7 87.31 -2.92 -140.98
C GLY A 7 87.64 -4.40 -140.79
N VAL A 8 86.70 -5.20 -140.26
CA VAL A 8 86.85 -6.66 -140.15
C VAL A 8 86.58 -7.33 -141.50
N LEU A 9 85.63 -6.80 -142.29
CA LEU A 9 85.40 -7.21 -143.67
C LEU A 9 86.61 -6.89 -144.55
N PHE A 10 87.20 -5.70 -144.40
CA PHE A 10 88.44 -5.35 -145.11
C PHE A 10 89.61 -6.22 -144.66
N LEU A 11 89.78 -6.52 -143.36
CA LEU A 11 90.86 -7.40 -142.92
C LEU A 11 90.66 -8.87 -143.34
N LEU A 12 89.43 -9.38 -143.35
CA LEU A 12 89.13 -10.73 -143.85
C LEU A 12 89.32 -10.82 -145.37
N ILE A 13 88.88 -9.81 -146.13
CA ILE A 13 89.11 -9.74 -147.58
C ILE A 13 90.61 -9.50 -147.90
N SER A 14 91.32 -8.70 -147.10
CA SER A 14 92.75 -8.45 -147.29
C SER A 14 93.63 -9.66 -146.95
N LEU A 15 93.23 -10.52 -146.00
CA LEU A 15 93.97 -11.76 -145.72
C LEU A 15 93.75 -12.83 -146.80
N ILE A 16 92.67 -12.70 -147.56
CA ILE A 16 92.27 -13.60 -148.64
C ILE A 16 93.01 -13.30 -149.96
N LEU A 17 93.51 -12.09 -150.16
CA LEU A 17 94.21 -11.69 -151.39
C LEU A 17 95.56 -12.42 -151.61
N PHE A 18 96.08 -13.18 -150.64
CA PHE A 18 97.40 -13.81 -150.73
C PHE A 18 97.41 -15.34 -150.92
N ALA A 19 96.28 -16.03 -151.06
CA ALA A 19 96.24 -17.49 -151.19
C ALA A 19 95.23 -18.01 -152.22
N ARG A 20 95.76 -18.54 -153.34
CA ARG A 20 95.12 -19.52 -154.26
C ARG A 20 93.64 -19.32 -154.57
N GLY A 21 93.29 -18.42 -155.49
CA GLY A 21 92.15 -18.52 -156.41
C GLY A 21 90.74 -18.80 -155.83
N THR A 22 90.56 -18.87 -154.51
CA THR A 22 89.31 -19.12 -153.81
C THR A 22 89.28 -18.42 -152.45
N PHE A 23 88.09 -18.03 -152.00
CA PHE A 23 87.91 -17.50 -150.64
C PHE A 23 86.61 -17.94 -149.99
N SER A 24 86.64 -18.10 -148.67
CA SER A 24 85.53 -18.66 -147.91
C SER A 24 84.73 -17.58 -147.20
N VAL A 25 83.40 -17.60 -147.35
CA VAL A 25 82.46 -16.75 -146.61
C VAL A 25 81.51 -17.60 -145.81
N LEU A 26 81.48 -17.35 -144.49
CA LEU A 26 80.57 -18.01 -143.58
C LEU A 26 79.21 -17.31 -143.60
N ASP A 27 78.16 -18.07 -143.85
CA ASP A 27 76.78 -17.68 -143.63
C ASP A 27 76.38 -18.04 -142.20
N PHE A 28 76.22 -17.04 -141.34
CA PHE A 28 75.85 -17.20 -139.94
C PHE A 28 74.43 -17.74 -139.76
N SER A 29 73.53 -17.48 -140.71
CA SER A 29 72.14 -17.94 -140.63
C SER A 29 72.01 -19.43 -140.95
N ALA A 30 72.75 -19.90 -141.95
CA ALA A 30 72.76 -21.30 -142.37
C ALA A 30 73.85 -22.14 -141.67
N ASN A 31 74.77 -21.47 -140.96
CA ASN A 31 76.00 -22.04 -140.42
C ASN A 31 76.79 -22.83 -141.49
N ARG A 32 76.95 -22.24 -142.68
CA ARG A 32 77.60 -22.87 -143.85
C ARG A 32 78.68 -21.95 -144.43
N SER A 33 79.80 -22.54 -144.82
CA SER A 33 80.87 -21.83 -145.53
C SER A 33 80.67 -21.99 -147.04
N TYR A 34 80.80 -20.89 -147.78
CA TYR A 34 80.77 -20.86 -149.24
C TYR A 34 82.15 -20.49 -149.77
N GLU A 35 82.70 -21.31 -150.67
CA GLU A 35 83.95 -21.01 -151.37
C GLU A 35 83.66 -20.30 -152.69
N ILE A 36 84.26 -19.14 -152.88
CA ILE A 36 84.13 -18.30 -154.06
C ILE A 36 85.44 -18.32 -154.81
N HIS A 37 85.42 -18.79 -156.06
CA HIS A 37 86.60 -18.85 -156.91
C HIS A 37 86.82 -17.51 -157.61
N TYR A 38 88.07 -17.22 -157.94
CA TYR A 38 88.47 -16.05 -158.72
C TYR A 38 89.65 -16.36 -159.63
N MET A 39 89.70 -15.72 -160.80
CA MET A 39 90.79 -15.85 -161.77
C MET A 39 91.45 -14.50 -162.05
N LEU A 40 92.77 -14.51 -162.27
CA LEU A 40 93.53 -13.38 -162.80
C LEU A 40 93.65 -13.61 -164.31
N ASP A 41 92.87 -12.92 -165.14
CA ASP A 41 92.92 -13.11 -166.60
C ASP A 41 94.16 -12.43 -167.21
N SER A 42 94.85 -13.12 -168.11
CA SER A 42 96.20 -12.74 -168.55
C SER A 42 96.26 -11.99 -169.89
N GLU A 43 95.21 -11.88 -170.71
CA GLU A 43 95.37 -11.31 -172.07
C GLU A 43 94.11 -10.61 -172.68
N LEU A 44 93.77 -9.37 -172.27
CA LEU A 44 93.15 -8.33 -173.14
C LEU A 44 93.21 -6.90 -172.54
N HIS A 45 93.15 -5.90 -173.43
CA HIS A 45 93.52 -4.48 -173.31
C HIS A 45 92.97 -3.59 -172.15
N THR A 46 93.69 -2.49 -171.91
CA THR A 46 93.44 -1.24 -171.14
C THR A 46 93.74 -1.21 -169.62
N TRP A 47 94.91 -0.62 -169.36
CA TRP A 47 95.55 -0.12 -168.12
C TRP A 47 95.05 1.33 -167.85
N VAL A 48 94.78 1.91 -166.65
CA VAL A 48 95.14 1.60 -165.24
C VAL A 48 94.30 2.44 -164.26
N GLY A 49 94.09 1.89 -163.05
CA GLY A 49 94.15 2.61 -161.77
C GLY A 49 93.11 2.14 -160.75
N HIS A 50 93.36 1.23 -159.79
CA HIS A 50 94.61 0.72 -159.19
C HIS A 50 94.25 -0.56 -158.35
N ASP A 51 94.21 -1.75 -158.96
CA ASP A 51 95.18 -2.90 -158.93
C ASP A 51 95.13 -3.71 -157.60
N ASP A 52 94.51 -4.90 -157.44
CA ASP A 52 94.42 -6.10 -158.28
C ASP A 52 93.00 -6.42 -158.84
N TYR A 53 92.92 -6.83 -160.11
CA TYR A 53 91.67 -7.27 -160.75
C TYR A 53 91.42 -8.76 -160.48
N VAL A 54 90.50 -9.01 -159.55
CA VAL A 54 89.95 -10.32 -159.27
C VAL A 54 88.73 -10.52 -160.18
N ASP A 55 88.83 -11.36 -161.21
CA ASP A 55 87.66 -11.72 -162.01
C ASP A 55 86.87 -12.79 -161.25
N ILE A 56 85.78 -12.34 -160.60
CA ILE A 56 84.82 -13.21 -159.90
C ILE A 56 83.66 -13.42 -160.85
N SER A 57 83.27 -14.69 -161.07
CA SER A 57 82.12 -14.98 -161.91
C SER A 57 80.87 -14.27 -161.37
N LYS A 58 79.99 -13.79 -162.26
CA LYS A 58 78.75 -13.10 -161.86
C LYS A 58 77.94 -13.92 -160.83
N SER A 59 77.93 -15.25 -160.98
CA SER A 59 77.26 -16.17 -160.03
C SER A 59 77.85 -16.13 -158.63
N GLU A 60 79.18 -16.10 -158.53
CA GLU A 60 79.88 -16.08 -157.24
C GLU A 60 79.79 -14.70 -156.57
N PHE A 61 79.82 -13.63 -157.37
CA PHE A 61 79.57 -12.28 -156.86
C PHE A 61 78.14 -12.16 -156.28
N GLU A 62 77.13 -12.69 -156.98
CA GLU A 62 75.75 -12.71 -156.45
C GLU A 62 75.62 -13.62 -155.22
N GLN A 63 76.36 -14.73 -155.16
CA GLN A 63 76.41 -15.60 -153.96
C GLN A 63 77.02 -14.87 -152.76
N LEU A 64 78.15 -14.18 -152.94
CA LEU A 64 78.77 -13.33 -151.93
C LEU A 64 77.78 -12.30 -151.39
N ARG A 65 77.17 -11.56 -152.31
CA ARG A 65 76.20 -10.53 -152.01
C ARG A 65 75.02 -11.09 -151.21
N SER A 66 74.54 -12.27 -151.60
CA SER A 66 73.45 -12.98 -150.91
C SER A 66 73.83 -13.41 -149.49
N VAL A 67 75.04 -13.96 -149.29
CA VAL A 67 75.54 -14.34 -147.95
C VAL A 67 75.72 -13.10 -147.07
N ILE A 68 76.28 -12.01 -147.60
CA ILE A 68 76.42 -10.74 -146.88
C ILE A 68 75.05 -10.23 -146.44
N GLN A 69 74.05 -10.19 -147.33
CA GLN A 69 72.69 -9.74 -146.99
C GLN A 69 72.03 -10.61 -145.91
N ARG A 70 72.23 -11.94 -145.96
CA ARG A 70 71.73 -12.85 -144.91
C ARG A 70 72.42 -12.62 -143.57
N ASN A 71 73.74 -12.44 -143.57
CA ASN A 71 74.51 -12.13 -142.36
C ASN A 71 74.12 -10.77 -141.76
N GLU A 72 73.93 -9.74 -142.58
CA GLU A 72 73.43 -8.44 -142.12
C GLU A 72 72.06 -8.58 -141.45
N SER A 73 71.17 -9.38 -142.04
CA SER A 73 69.84 -9.67 -141.49
C SER A 73 69.93 -10.45 -140.17
N TYR A 74 70.82 -11.44 -140.08
CA TYR A 74 71.06 -12.22 -138.87
C TYR A 74 71.67 -11.39 -137.73
N VAL A 75 72.64 -10.53 -138.04
CA VAL A 75 73.19 -9.59 -137.06
C VAL A 75 72.13 -8.61 -136.58
N LYS A 76 71.22 -8.17 -137.45
CA LYS A 76 70.09 -7.31 -137.09
C LYS A 76 69.11 -8.03 -136.14
N SER A 77 68.78 -9.30 -136.38
CA SER A 77 67.89 -10.07 -135.49
C SER A 77 68.54 -10.35 -134.13
N LEU A 78 69.83 -10.67 -134.09
CA LEU A 78 70.57 -10.82 -132.84
C LEU A 78 70.59 -9.52 -132.03
N ARG A 79 70.80 -8.35 -132.68
CA ARG A 79 70.72 -7.05 -131.99
C ARG A 79 69.33 -6.78 -131.42
N GLN A 80 68.27 -7.14 -132.14
CA GLN A 80 66.91 -7.05 -131.62
C GLN A 80 66.71 -7.95 -130.41
N LYS A 81 67.22 -9.19 -130.45
CA LYS A 81 67.12 -10.12 -129.32
C LYS A 81 67.90 -9.66 -128.09
N VAL A 82 69.09 -9.09 -128.28
CA VAL A 82 69.87 -8.47 -127.20
C VAL A 82 69.09 -7.32 -126.58
N SER A 83 68.52 -6.42 -127.39
CA SER A 83 67.72 -5.30 -126.89
C SER A 83 66.47 -5.76 -126.12
N GLU A 84 65.82 -6.85 -126.55
CA GLU A 84 64.69 -7.44 -125.83
C GLU A 84 65.11 -8.03 -124.48
N LEU A 85 66.23 -8.77 -124.44
CA LEU A 85 66.77 -9.32 -123.20
C LEU A 85 67.22 -8.22 -122.23
N GLU A 86 67.84 -7.14 -122.73
CA GLU A 86 68.18 -5.97 -121.91
C GLU A 86 66.92 -5.35 -121.29
N SER A 87 65.83 -5.23 -122.05
CA SER A 87 64.54 -4.75 -121.53
C SER A 87 63.95 -5.68 -120.47
N GLN A 88 64.04 -7.01 -120.66
CA GLN A 88 63.56 -7.99 -119.68
C GLN A 88 64.40 -7.97 -118.39
N ILE A 89 65.72 -7.77 -118.51
CA ILE A 89 66.61 -7.63 -117.35
C ILE A 89 66.23 -6.39 -116.55
N GLU A 90 65.93 -5.28 -117.22
CA GLU A 90 65.55 -4.05 -116.52
C GLU A 90 64.19 -4.20 -115.80
N ASP A 91 63.19 -4.79 -116.45
CA ASP A 91 61.90 -5.10 -115.82
C ASP A 91 62.06 -6.02 -114.58
N LEU A 92 62.93 -7.05 -114.67
CA LEU A 92 63.22 -7.92 -113.54
C LEU A 92 63.93 -7.19 -112.38
N LYS A 93 64.81 -6.22 -112.67
CA LYS A 93 65.43 -5.39 -111.62
C LYS A 93 64.40 -4.52 -110.92
N ASP A 94 63.49 -3.89 -111.67
CA ASP A 94 62.41 -3.08 -111.11
C ASP A 94 61.50 -3.93 -110.22
N GLN A 95 61.13 -5.13 -110.68
CA GLN A 95 60.37 -6.09 -109.88
C GLN A 95 61.12 -6.53 -108.60
N LEU A 96 62.44 -6.75 -108.68
CA LEU A 96 63.26 -7.11 -107.54
C LEU A 96 63.30 -5.97 -106.51
N SER A 97 63.55 -4.73 -106.96
CA SER A 97 63.59 -3.55 -106.08
C SER A 97 62.25 -3.33 -105.36
N ASN A 98 61.12 -3.49 -106.07
CA ASN A 98 59.79 -3.41 -105.45
C ASN A 98 59.56 -4.50 -104.39
N LYS A 99 60.06 -5.72 -104.63
CA LYS A 99 59.98 -6.81 -103.65
C LYS A 99 60.86 -6.54 -102.42
N GLU A 100 62.07 -6.02 -102.62
CA GLU A 100 62.97 -5.62 -101.52
C GLU A 100 62.33 -4.54 -100.63
N GLN A 101 61.70 -3.53 -101.24
CA GLN A 101 60.95 -2.52 -100.49
C GLN A 101 59.78 -3.14 -99.71
N THR A 102 59.01 -4.04 -100.34
CA THR A 102 57.91 -4.73 -99.66
C THR A 102 58.40 -5.57 -98.48
N ILE A 103 59.57 -6.22 -98.60
CA ILE A 103 60.19 -6.98 -97.51
C ILE A 103 60.53 -6.04 -96.35
N GLY A 104 61.17 -4.89 -96.62
CA GLY A 104 61.48 -3.89 -95.59
C GLY A 104 60.23 -3.40 -94.85
N ASP A 105 59.17 -3.06 -95.59
CA ASP A 105 57.88 -2.63 -94.98
C ASP A 105 57.27 -3.72 -94.09
N LEU A 106 57.41 -5.00 -94.47
CA LEU A 106 56.92 -6.13 -93.66
C LEU A 106 57.79 -6.34 -92.41
N GLU A 107 59.11 -6.18 -92.49
CA GLU A 107 60.02 -6.27 -91.35
C GLU A 107 59.72 -5.18 -90.30
N ASP A 108 59.44 -3.95 -90.74
CA ASP A 108 59.03 -2.85 -89.87
C ASP A 108 57.68 -3.13 -89.17
N ARG A 109 56.73 -3.71 -89.92
CA ARG A 109 55.43 -4.13 -89.36
C ARG A 109 55.58 -5.25 -88.34
N ILE A 110 56.44 -6.24 -88.60
CA ILE A 110 56.75 -7.33 -87.65
C ILE A 110 57.35 -6.73 -86.38
N THR A 111 58.28 -5.79 -86.50
CA THR A 111 58.91 -5.12 -85.35
C THR A 111 57.87 -4.39 -84.50
N THR A 112 56.97 -3.63 -85.14
CA THR A 112 55.89 -2.89 -84.47
C THR A 112 54.91 -3.82 -83.76
N LEU A 113 54.51 -4.92 -84.42
CA LEU A 113 53.61 -5.91 -83.82
C LEU A 113 54.28 -6.63 -82.65
N THR A 114 55.56 -6.96 -82.75
CA THR A 114 56.33 -7.60 -81.66
C THR A 114 56.38 -6.70 -80.43
N ALA A 115 56.64 -5.40 -80.60
CA ALA A 115 56.61 -4.44 -79.50
C ALA A 115 55.21 -4.32 -78.88
N SER A 116 54.16 -4.33 -79.71
CA SER A 116 52.76 -4.28 -79.25
C SER A 116 52.38 -5.52 -78.42
N VAL A 117 52.78 -6.72 -78.87
CA VAL A 117 52.57 -7.97 -78.13
C VAL A 117 53.27 -7.92 -76.78
N SER A 118 54.53 -7.50 -76.74
CA SER A 118 55.28 -7.38 -75.47
C SER A 118 54.62 -6.39 -74.49
N SER A 119 54.08 -5.27 -74.99
CA SER A 119 53.34 -4.33 -74.16
C SER A 119 52.04 -4.93 -73.61
N LEU A 120 51.30 -5.70 -74.42
CA LEU A 120 50.08 -6.37 -73.99
C LEU A 120 50.36 -7.47 -72.95
N GLU A 121 51.46 -8.23 -73.12
CA GLU A 121 51.91 -9.22 -72.12
C GLU A 121 52.24 -8.55 -70.78
N GLY A 122 52.88 -7.37 -70.80
CA GLY A 122 53.13 -6.58 -69.60
C GLY A 122 51.85 -6.15 -68.89
N LEU A 123 50.87 -5.63 -69.65
CA LEU A 123 49.57 -5.25 -69.11
C LEU A 123 48.80 -6.46 -68.55
N LEU A 124 48.85 -7.60 -69.22
CA LEU A 124 48.20 -8.83 -68.74
C LEU A 124 48.78 -9.24 -67.39
N LYS A 125 50.11 -9.23 -67.25
CA LYS A 125 50.79 -9.56 -65.99
C LYS A 125 50.41 -8.59 -64.86
N GLU A 126 50.29 -7.29 -65.14
CA GLU A 126 49.83 -6.30 -64.15
C GLU A 126 48.39 -6.58 -63.72
N LYS A 127 47.50 -6.91 -64.66
CA LYS A 127 46.11 -7.27 -64.35
C LYS A 127 46.01 -8.54 -63.53
N ASP A 128 46.80 -9.57 -63.84
CA ASP A 128 46.84 -10.81 -63.07
C ASP A 128 47.29 -10.55 -61.63
N GLN A 129 48.35 -9.75 -61.43
CA GLN A 129 48.76 -9.32 -60.09
C GLN A 129 47.64 -8.60 -59.36
N LYS A 130 46.92 -7.71 -60.05
CA LYS A 130 45.81 -6.98 -59.43
C LYS A 130 44.65 -7.87 -59.04
N ILE A 131 44.37 -8.90 -59.83
CA ILE A 131 43.35 -9.91 -59.51
C ILE A 131 43.74 -10.66 -58.24
N THR A 132 45.00 -11.11 -58.13
CA THR A 132 45.48 -11.79 -56.92
C THR A 132 45.36 -10.91 -55.68
N GLU A 133 45.77 -9.64 -55.76
CA GLU A 133 45.61 -8.68 -54.63
C GLU A 133 44.14 -8.52 -54.21
N LEU A 134 43.22 -8.47 -55.17
CA LEU A 134 41.79 -8.34 -54.89
C LEU A 134 41.21 -9.60 -54.26
N GLN A 135 41.65 -10.79 -54.70
CA GLN A 135 41.25 -12.07 -54.09
C GLN A 135 41.74 -12.19 -52.64
N ASP A 136 42.98 -11.80 -52.37
CA ASP A 136 43.51 -11.76 -51.00
C ASP A 136 42.70 -10.78 -50.12
N ARG A 137 42.32 -9.64 -50.70
CA ARG A 137 41.50 -8.63 -50.00
C ARG A 137 40.09 -9.13 -49.72
N GLU A 138 39.49 -9.85 -50.66
CA GLU A 138 38.18 -10.48 -50.51
C GLU A 138 38.22 -11.49 -49.36
N SER A 139 39.22 -12.37 -49.33
CA SER A 139 39.41 -13.35 -48.25
C SER A 139 39.55 -12.69 -46.88
N ASP A 140 40.34 -11.63 -46.72
CA ASP A 140 40.44 -10.89 -45.44
C ASP A 140 39.09 -10.29 -45.01
N LEU A 141 38.32 -9.77 -45.97
CA LEU A 141 37.00 -9.21 -45.68
C LEU A 141 36.02 -10.30 -45.23
N GLU A 142 36.04 -11.48 -45.85
CA GLU A 142 35.22 -12.63 -45.44
C GLU A 142 35.55 -13.09 -44.01
N ASP A 143 36.84 -13.17 -43.66
CA ASP A 143 37.28 -13.52 -42.31
C ASP A 143 36.83 -12.49 -41.26
N ARG A 144 36.91 -11.19 -41.61
CA ARG A 144 36.42 -10.10 -40.77
C ARG A 144 34.92 -10.14 -40.59
N ILE A 145 34.15 -10.43 -41.65
CA ILE A 145 32.70 -10.60 -41.58
C ILE A 145 32.34 -11.77 -40.65
N THR A 146 33.05 -12.89 -40.77
CA THR A 146 32.85 -14.08 -39.93
C THR A 146 33.11 -13.74 -38.45
N THR A 147 34.21 -13.03 -38.16
CA THR A 147 34.58 -12.60 -36.81
C THR A 147 33.56 -11.63 -36.21
N LEU A 148 33.10 -10.65 -36.99
CA LEU A 148 32.07 -9.70 -36.56
C LEU A 148 30.74 -10.39 -36.32
N THR A 149 30.36 -11.34 -37.17
CA THR A 149 29.13 -12.13 -37.02
C THR A 149 29.15 -12.94 -35.71
N ALA A 150 30.28 -13.60 -35.42
CA ALA A 150 30.46 -14.30 -34.14
C ALA A 150 30.37 -13.34 -32.94
N SER A 151 30.99 -12.15 -33.05
CA SER A 151 30.94 -11.12 -32.00
C SER A 151 29.52 -10.61 -31.75
N VAL A 152 28.74 -10.38 -32.81
CA VAL A 152 27.33 -9.96 -32.71
C VAL A 152 26.50 -11.06 -32.04
N SER A 153 26.71 -12.32 -32.42
CA SER A 153 26.03 -13.46 -31.79
C SER A 153 26.34 -13.55 -30.29
N PHE A 154 27.61 -13.42 -29.90
CA PHE A 154 28.02 -13.39 -28.50
C PHE A 154 27.37 -12.24 -27.72
N LEU A 155 27.38 -11.03 -28.28
CA LEU A 155 26.76 -9.86 -27.64
C LEU A 155 25.25 -10.04 -27.47
N LYS A 156 24.58 -10.68 -28.43
CA LYS A 156 23.15 -11.00 -28.34
C LYS A 156 22.87 -11.97 -27.19
N SER A 157 23.64 -13.05 -27.08
CA SER A 157 23.50 -14.00 -25.96
C SER A 157 23.77 -13.33 -24.60
N LEU A 158 24.77 -12.45 -24.53
CA LEU A 158 25.06 -11.70 -23.32
C LEU A 158 23.91 -10.76 -22.93
N LEU A 159 23.26 -10.12 -23.92
CA LEU A 159 22.09 -9.27 -23.68
C LEU A 159 20.92 -10.10 -23.12
N GLU A 160 20.63 -11.25 -23.72
CA GLU A 160 19.59 -12.17 -23.24
C GLU A 160 19.85 -12.62 -21.78
N GLU A 161 21.11 -12.93 -21.43
CA GLU A 161 21.49 -13.25 -20.05
C GLU A 161 21.27 -12.08 -19.08
N LYS A 162 21.58 -10.85 -19.51
CA LYS A 162 21.35 -9.65 -18.69
C LYS A 162 19.86 -9.38 -18.49
N ASP A 163 19.04 -9.54 -19.53
CA ASP A 163 17.59 -9.37 -19.45
C ASP A 163 16.97 -10.39 -18.47
N GLN A 164 17.42 -11.64 -18.50
CA GLN A 164 17.00 -12.65 -17.52
C GLN A 164 17.36 -12.24 -16.08
N LYS A 165 18.59 -11.76 -15.86
CA LYS A 165 19.02 -11.27 -14.53
C LYS A 165 18.23 -10.05 -14.05
N ILE A 166 17.81 -9.17 -14.95
CA ILE A 166 16.94 -8.03 -14.63
C ILE A 166 15.57 -8.56 -14.18
N ALA A 167 14.97 -9.48 -14.95
CA ALA A 167 13.69 -10.08 -14.60
C ALA A 167 13.71 -10.77 -13.22
N GLU A 168 14.80 -11.51 -12.90
CA GLU A 168 14.99 -12.12 -11.58
C GLU A 168 15.05 -11.06 -10.46
N LYS A 169 15.77 -9.95 -10.69
CA LYS A 169 15.85 -8.84 -9.72
C LYS A 169 14.50 -8.15 -9.53
N ASP A 170 13.74 -7.95 -10.60
CA ASP A 170 12.40 -7.35 -10.51
C ASP A 170 11.45 -8.23 -9.69
N GLN A 171 11.49 -9.56 -9.88
CA GLN A 171 10.74 -10.49 -9.04
C GLN A 171 11.18 -10.42 -7.57
N HIS A 172 12.48 -10.31 -7.30
CA HIS A 172 12.98 -10.15 -5.94
C HIS A 172 12.49 -8.84 -5.29
N ILE A 173 12.48 -7.74 -6.04
CA ILE A 173 11.96 -6.44 -5.58
C ILE A 173 10.45 -6.54 -5.26
N LEU A 174 9.67 -7.20 -6.12
CA LEU A 174 8.24 -7.43 -5.87
C LEU A 174 8.01 -8.23 -4.59
N ASN A 175 8.81 -9.28 -4.36
CA ASN A 175 8.72 -10.07 -3.13
C ASN A 175 9.06 -9.23 -1.88
N LEU A 176 10.15 -8.46 -1.93
CA LEU A 176 10.53 -7.55 -0.83
C LEU A 176 9.43 -6.50 -0.56
N LYS A 177 8.78 -5.97 -1.60
CA LYS A 177 7.69 -5.02 -1.46
C LYS A 177 6.48 -5.65 -0.72
N ASN A 178 6.14 -6.90 -1.06
CA ASN A 178 5.08 -7.63 -0.35
C ASN A 178 5.46 -7.87 1.12
N GLN A 179 6.71 -8.26 1.39
CA GLN A 179 7.19 -8.43 2.77
C GLN A 179 7.13 -7.13 3.58
N ILE A 180 7.48 -5.99 2.98
CA ILE A 180 7.34 -4.68 3.62
C ILE A 180 5.86 -4.40 3.93
N GLN A 181 4.95 -4.65 2.99
CA GLN A 181 3.52 -4.45 3.21
C GLN A 181 2.99 -5.32 4.36
N ASP A 182 3.42 -6.57 4.45
CA ASP A 182 3.05 -7.47 5.55
C ASP A 182 3.56 -6.96 6.91
N LEU A 183 4.79 -6.41 6.94
CA LEU A 183 5.37 -5.80 8.14
C LEU A 183 4.65 -4.51 8.54
N GLU A 184 4.24 -3.67 7.59
CA GLU A 184 3.43 -2.47 7.84
C GLU A 184 2.09 -2.86 8.48
N ASN A 185 1.39 -3.86 7.91
CA ASN A 185 0.13 -4.36 8.47
C ASN A 185 0.31 -4.90 9.90
N LEU A 186 1.42 -5.61 10.16
CA LEU A 186 1.73 -6.11 11.50
C LEU A 186 2.02 -4.97 12.48
N LEU A 187 2.71 -3.93 12.04
CA LEU A 187 3.00 -2.75 12.84
C LEU A 187 1.71 -2.01 13.22
N ASP A 188 0.79 -1.85 12.29
CA ASP A 188 -0.52 -1.24 12.54
C ASP A 188 -1.32 -2.04 13.56
N ALA A 189 -1.39 -3.37 13.40
CA ALA A 189 -2.04 -4.25 14.38
C ALA A 189 -1.40 -4.14 15.78
N LYS A 190 -0.07 -4.03 15.86
CA LYS A 190 0.63 -3.83 17.13
C LYS A 190 0.37 -2.45 17.73
N ASN A 191 0.23 -1.41 16.92
CA ASN A 191 -0.16 -0.09 17.41
C ASN A 191 -1.58 -0.05 17.97
N GLU A 192 -2.52 -0.80 17.38
CA GLU A 192 -3.86 -0.98 17.95
C GLU A 192 -3.80 -1.69 19.30
N GLU A 193 -3.01 -2.77 19.42
CA GLU A 193 -2.80 -3.48 20.68
C GLU A 193 -2.21 -2.56 21.76
N ILE A 194 -1.19 -1.75 21.40
CA ILE A 194 -0.61 -0.76 22.31
C ILE A 194 -1.64 0.28 22.73
N THR A 195 -2.53 0.71 21.83
CA THR A 195 -3.60 1.68 22.15
C THR A 195 -4.58 1.09 23.17
N ILE A 196 -4.95 -0.18 23.01
CA ILE A 196 -5.78 -0.90 23.98
C ILE A 196 -5.06 -1.00 25.33
N LEU A 197 -3.78 -1.39 25.34
CA LEU A 197 -2.99 -1.46 26.57
C LEU A 197 -2.85 -0.10 27.27
N ALA A 198 -2.67 0.98 26.52
CA ALA A 198 -2.62 2.34 27.04
C ALA A 198 -3.95 2.75 27.69
N SER A 199 -5.10 2.33 27.12
CA SER A 199 -6.41 2.57 27.76
C SER A 199 -6.55 1.84 29.09
N LEU A 200 -5.98 0.63 29.21
CA LEU A 200 -5.98 -0.14 30.44
C LEU A 200 -5.14 0.53 31.54
N ALA A 201 -4.11 1.30 31.19
CA ALA A 201 -3.30 2.06 32.15
C ALA A 201 -4.11 3.13 32.92
N SER A 202 -5.31 3.51 32.45
CA SER A 202 -6.23 4.41 33.18
C SER A 202 -7.11 3.69 34.23
N ALA A 203 -7.21 2.35 34.15
CA ALA A 203 -8.01 1.55 35.07
C ALA A 203 -7.59 1.68 36.55
N PRO A 204 -6.29 1.76 36.92
CA PRO A 204 -5.88 1.92 38.32
C PRO A 204 -6.39 3.19 38.98
N ALA A 205 -6.50 4.31 38.25
CA ALA A 205 -7.06 5.55 38.77
C ALA A 205 -8.55 5.36 39.13
N THR A 206 -9.31 4.78 38.20
CA THR A 206 -10.73 4.42 38.40
C THR A 206 -10.91 3.43 39.57
N ILE A 207 -10.07 2.40 39.65
CA ILE A 207 -10.08 1.43 40.75
C ILE A 207 -9.77 2.10 42.09
N THR A 208 -8.81 3.03 42.13
CA THR A 208 -8.46 3.78 43.34
C THR A 208 -9.64 4.63 43.82
N GLU A 209 -10.35 5.26 42.89
CA GLU A 209 -11.56 6.04 43.17
C GLU A 209 -12.68 5.15 43.71
N ILE A 210 -12.96 4.01 43.08
CA ILE A 210 -13.92 3.00 43.57
C ILE A 210 -13.54 2.50 44.98
N PHE A 211 -12.26 2.26 45.26
CA PHE A 211 -11.80 1.87 46.60
C PHE A 211 -12.06 2.97 47.64
N LYS A 212 -11.86 4.24 47.27
CA LYS A 212 -12.14 5.38 48.13
C LYS A 212 -13.64 5.50 48.41
N GLU A 213 -14.48 5.36 47.38
CA GLU A 213 -15.94 5.33 47.52
C GLU A 213 -16.40 4.18 48.42
N ASN A 214 -15.89 2.96 48.20
CA ASN A 214 -16.20 1.81 49.06
C ASN A 214 -15.79 2.02 50.51
N LYS A 215 -14.63 2.66 50.75
CA LYS A 215 -14.19 3.01 52.10
C LYS A 215 -15.13 4.01 52.77
N ASP A 216 -15.64 4.99 52.02
CA ASP A 216 -16.62 5.96 52.53
C ASP A 216 -17.99 5.32 52.80
N LEU A 217 -18.48 4.51 51.85
CA LEU A 217 -19.70 3.72 52.02
C LEU A 217 -19.63 2.82 53.26
N LYS A 218 -18.47 2.19 53.51
CA LYS A 218 -18.25 1.39 54.71
C LYS A 218 -18.38 2.22 56.00
N LYS A 219 -17.78 3.41 56.06
CA LYS A 219 -17.93 4.31 57.22
C LYS A 219 -19.38 4.74 57.43
N ARG A 220 -20.09 5.05 56.34
CA ARG A 220 -21.52 5.40 56.39
C ARG A 220 -22.35 4.23 56.92
N LEU A 221 -22.03 3.00 56.52
CA LEU A 221 -22.67 1.80 57.04
C LEU A 221 -22.40 1.62 58.55
N GLU A 222 -21.15 1.71 58.99
CA GLU A 222 -20.78 1.63 60.42
C GLU A 222 -21.52 2.70 61.26
N THR A 223 -21.65 3.92 60.72
CA THR A 223 -22.40 5.00 61.35
C THR A 223 -23.90 4.69 61.44
N ALA A 224 -24.48 4.15 60.36
CA ALA A 224 -25.88 3.74 60.35
C ALA A 224 -26.15 2.60 61.34
N GLU A 225 -25.27 1.61 61.43
CA GLU A 225 -25.35 0.51 62.40
C GLU A 225 -25.29 1.01 63.86
N SER A 226 -24.39 1.95 64.15
CA SER A 226 -24.33 2.60 65.46
C SER A 226 -25.64 3.34 65.78
N THR A 227 -26.18 4.08 64.81
CA THR A 227 -27.45 4.81 64.96
C THR A 227 -28.62 3.85 65.21
N ILE A 228 -28.69 2.73 64.48
CA ILE A 228 -29.69 1.67 64.71
C ILE A 228 -29.59 1.11 66.13
N THR A 229 -28.36 0.92 66.63
CA THR A 229 -28.13 0.42 68.00
C THR A 229 -28.64 1.42 69.05
N ILE A 230 -28.39 2.72 68.86
CA ILE A 230 -28.92 3.78 69.73
C ILE A 230 -30.45 3.81 69.68
N LEU A 231 -31.04 3.80 68.49
CA LEU A 231 -32.49 3.81 68.32
C LEU A 231 -33.16 2.58 68.95
N LYS A 232 -32.53 1.40 68.87
CA LYS A 232 -33.02 0.20 69.58
C LYS A 232 -33.06 0.39 71.09
N GLU A 233 -32.05 1.02 71.68
CA GLU A 233 -32.04 1.30 73.13
C GLU A 233 -33.08 2.37 73.51
N GLU A 234 -33.29 3.38 72.66
CA GLU A 234 -34.36 4.36 72.85
C GLU A 234 -35.74 3.70 72.80
N ILE A 235 -35.99 2.80 71.84
CA ILE A 235 -37.23 2.01 71.77
C ILE A 235 -37.39 1.19 73.05
N ARG A 236 -36.34 0.51 73.52
CA ARG A 236 -36.37 -0.26 74.78
C ARG A 236 -36.78 0.60 75.97
N LYS A 237 -36.22 1.82 76.09
CA LYS A 237 -36.59 2.79 77.14
C LYS A 237 -38.04 3.25 76.99
N ARG A 238 -38.51 3.50 75.77
CA ARG A 238 -39.90 3.90 75.51
C ARG A 238 -40.86 2.77 75.84
N ASP A 239 -40.54 1.53 75.52
CA ASP A 239 -41.33 0.35 75.90
C ASP A 239 -41.41 0.19 77.43
N GLU A 240 -40.30 0.43 78.13
CA GLU A 240 -40.26 0.40 79.59
C GLU A 240 -41.10 1.53 80.22
N GLN A 241 -41.02 2.75 79.66
CA GLN A 241 -41.91 3.85 80.02
C GLN A 241 -43.39 3.54 79.75
N LEU A 242 -43.70 2.93 78.59
CA LEU A 242 -45.06 2.53 78.22
C LEU A 242 -45.60 1.49 79.20
N SER A 243 -44.78 0.52 79.60
CA SER A 243 -45.13 -0.48 80.62
C SER A 243 -45.44 0.17 81.97
N GLN A 244 -44.60 1.10 82.43
CA GLN A 244 -44.83 1.86 83.65
C GLN A 244 -46.13 2.68 83.59
N ALA A 245 -46.38 3.37 82.48
CA ALA A 245 -47.62 4.13 82.26
C ALA A 245 -48.84 3.21 82.29
N LYS A 246 -48.73 2.00 81.72
CA LYS A 246 -49.80 0.99 81.76
C LYS A 246 -50.11 0.54 83.19
N THR A 247 -49.08 0.27 84.00
CA THR A 247 -49.27 -0.06 85.43
C THR A 247 -49.86 1.11 86.22
N GLN A 248 -49.49 2.35 85.90
CA GLN A 248 -50.11 3.54 86.51
C GLN A 248 -51.58 3.66 86.14
N LEU A 249 -51.95 3.38 84.89
CA LEU A 249 -53.34 3.37 84.43
C LEU A 249 -54.15 2.28 85.16
N GLU A 250 -53.60 1.08 85.35
CA GLU A 250 -54.23 0.01 86.14
C GLU A 250 -54.51 0.46 87.58
N ARG A 251 -53.54 1.11 88.25
CA ARG A 251 -53.75 1.68 89.58
C ARG A 251 -54.79 2.80 89.62
N MET A 252 -54.85 3.63 88.58
CA MET A 252 -55.89 4.66 88.46
C MET A 252 -57.28 4.02 88.39
N ASN A 253 -57.45 2.96 87.62
CA ASN A 253 -58.72 2.22 87.55
C ASN A 253 -59.07 1.56 88.90
N GLU A 254 -58.09 1.00 89.62
CA GLU A 254 -58.29 0.49 90.98
C GLU A 254 -58.76 1.59 91.94
N LEU A 255 -58.14 2.78 91.87
CA LEU A 255 -58.58 3.94 92.67
C LEU A 255 -59.98 4.42 92.27
N GLU A 256 -60.32 4.39 90.98
CA GLU A 256 -61.66 4.73 90.50
C GLU A 256 -62.72 3.79 91.11
N THR A 257 -62.50 2.47 91.08
CA THR A 257 -63.41 1.50 91.73
C THR A 257 -63.48 1.70 93.25
N LEU A 258 -62.39 2.12 93.90
CA LEU A 258 -62.38 2.44 95.32
C LEU A 258 -63.20 3.70 95.61
N VAL A 259 -63.13 4.73 94.76
CA VAL A 259 -63.94 5.95 94.88
C VAL A 259 -65.42 5.62 94.68
N GLU A 260 -65.78 4.79 93.70
CA GLU A 260 -67.16 4.31 93.52
C GLU A 260 -67.67 3.58 94.78
N THR A 261 -66.82 2.74 95.38
CA THR A 261 -67.13 2.05 96.64
C THR A 261 -67.32 3.04 97.80
N TYR A 262 -66.43 4.03 97.94
CA TYR A 262 -66.57 5.07 98.95
C TYR A 262 -67.83 5.91 98.73
N GLN A 263 -68.15 6.28 97.49
CA GLN A 263 -69.40 6.98 97.16
C GLN A 263 -70.62 6.17 97.57
N SER A 264 -70.65 4.86 97.26
CA SER A 264 -71.70 3.95 97.70
C SER A 264 -71.83 3.95 99.23
N SER A 265 -70.71 3.77 99.96
CA SER A 265 -70.72 3.81 101.43
C SER A 265 -71.19 5.16 102.01
N LEU A 266 -70.88 6.27 101.33
CA LEU A 266 -71.29 7.61 101.73
C LEU A 266 -72.80 7.81 101.52
N THR A 267 -73.37 7.26 100.44
CA THR A 267 -74.83 7.24 100.25
C THR A 267 -75.53 6.42 101.35
N THR A 268 -74.99 5.27 101.73
CA THR A 268 -75.55 4.45 102.83
C THR A 268 -75.47 5.19 104.17
N LEU A 269 -74.35 5.87 104.44
CA LEU A 269 -74.18 6.70 105.64
C LEU A 269 -75.13 7.91 105.65
N GLN A 270 -75.37 8.55 104.51
CA GLN A 270 -76.34 9.65 104.38
C GLN A 270 -77.77 9.18 104.64
N GLU A 271 -78.15 7.98 104.16
CA GLU A 271 -79.45 7.36 104.47
C GLU A 271 -79.57 7.04 105.96
N ALA A 272 -78.54 6.45 106.56
CA ALA A 272 -78.50 6.19 108.00
C ALA A 272 -78.58 7.48 108.84
N LEU A 273 -77.96 8.57 108.38
CA LEU A 273 -78.04 9.87 109.04
C LEU A 273 -79.45 10.46 108.96
N LYS A 274 -80.11 10.39 107.79
CA LYS A 274 -81.53 10.76 107.64
C LYS A 274 -82.43 9.96 108.58
N GLU A 275 -82.18 8.67 108.73
CA GLU A 275 -82.93 7.82 109.65
C GLU A 275 -82.68 8.22 111.11
N LYS A 276 -81.45 8.61 111.47
CA LYS A 276 -81.14 9.14 112.81
C LYS A 276 -81.78 10.50 113.08
N ASP A 277 -81.85 11.38 112.09
CA ASP A 277 -82.56 12.67 112.22
C ASP A 277 -84.07 12.47 112.43
N GLU A 278 -84.69 11.52 111.73
CA GLU A 278 -86.11 11.19 111.94
C GLU A 278 -86.35 10.55 113.32
N GLN A 279 -85.42 9.69 113.78
CA GLN A 279 -85.46 9.17 115.15
C GLN A 279 -85.35 10.28 116.21
N LEU A 280 -84.48 11.28 116.00
CA LEU A 280 -84.33 12.43 116.88
C LEU A 280 -85.58 13.31 116.92
N LYS A 281 -86.23 13.51 115.77
CA LYS A 281 -87.48 14.24 115.66
C LYS A 281 -88.58 13.57 116.50
N ILE A 282 -88.79 12.26 116.34
CA ILE A 282 -89.74 11.47 117.14
C ILE A 282 -89.42 11.56 118.64
N LEU A 283 -88.14 11.52 119.02
CA LEU A 283 -87.72 11.60 120.43
C LEU A 283 -88.03 12.98 121.04
N SER A 284 -87.78 14.07 120.31
CA SER A 284 -88.09 15.43 120.76
C SER A 284 -89.59 15.69 120.92
N GLU A 285 -90.42 15.18 120.01
CA GLU A 285 -91.89 15.24 120.12
C GLU A 285 -92.40 14.46 121.34
N THR A 286 -91.77 13.32 121.66
CA THR A 286 -92.13 12.48 122.83
C THR A 286 -91.76 13.17 124.15
N LEU A 287 -90.56 13.75 124.24
CA LEU A 287 -90.10 14.44 125.44
C LEU A 287 -90.97 15.67 125.77
N THR A 288 -91.43 16.38 124.75
CA THR A 288 -92.31 17.55 124.92
C THR A 288 -93.64 17.17 125.56
N ARG A 289 -94.22 16.02 125.18
CA ARG A 289 -95.45 15.48 125.78
C ARG A 289 -95.29 15.07 127.25
N GLU A 290 -94.14 14.55 127.65
CA GLU A 290 -93.90 14.18 129.06
C GLU A 290 -93.77 15.41 129.97
N VAL A 291 -93.12 16.48 129.48
CA VAL A 291 -92.96 17.73 130.24
C VAL A 291 -94.31 18.40 130.52
N GLU A 292 -95.21 18.46 129.53
CA GLU A 292 -96.56 19.01 129.70
C GLU A 292 -97.38 18.21 130.74
N LYS A 293 -97.22 16.89 130.75
CA LYS A 293 -97.89 15.99 131.70
C LYS A 293 -97.44 16.24 133.15
N ALA A 294 -96.14 16.42 133.36
CA ALA A 294 -95.56 16.67 134.68
C ALA A 294 -95.95 18.05 135.25
N GLN A 295 -96.09 19.07 134.39
CA GLN A 295 -96.54 20.40 134.83
C GLN A 295 -97.99 20.39 135.33
N ALA A 296 -98.89 19.65 134.66
CA ALA A 296 -100.29 19.54 135.09
C ALA A 296 -100.46 18.84 136.45
N GLU A 297 -99.60 17.87 136.79
CA GLU A 297 -99.63 17.19 138.10
C GLU A 297 -99.12 18.07 139.25
N SER A 298 -98.09 18.89 138.99
CA SER A 298 -97.53 19.85 139.95
C SER A 298 -98.55 20.89 140.42
N GLU A 299 -99.34 21.46 139.51
CA GLU A 299 -100.36 22.46 139.87
C GLU A 299 -101.50 21.87 140.72
N LYS A 300 -101.88 20.63 140.44
CA LYS A 300 -102.92 19.90 141.19
C LYS A 300 -102.51 19.62 142.64
N LEU A 301 -101.22 19.35 142.88
CA LEU A 301 -100.64 19.15 144.21
C LEU A 301 -100.52 20.46 145.00
N ARG A 302 -100.20 21.58 144.34
CA ARG A 302 -100.09 22.90 144.98
C ARG A 302 -101.40 23.39 145.59
N GLU A 303 -102.52 23.18 144.91
CA GLU A 303 -103.84 23.54 145.44
C GLU A 303 -104.28 22.67 146.62
N LYS A 304 -103.94 21.38 146.62
CA LYS A 304 -104.19 20.50 147.78
C LYS A 304 -103.41 20.95 149.02
N LEU A 305 -102.15 21.37 148.86
CA LEU A 305 -101.32 21.84 149.96
C LEU A 305 -101.85 23.14 150.59
N LYS A 306 -102.39 24.05 149.76
CA LYS A 306 -102.97 25.32 150.21
C LYS A 306 -104.19 25.11 151.13
N LYS A 307 -105.04 24.13 150.82
CA LYS A 307 -106.18 23.75 151.67
C LYS A 307 -105.76 23.18 153.01
N ALA A 308 -104.77 22.28 153.03
CA ALA A 308 -104.27 21.65 154.27
C ALA A 308 -103.70 22.67 155.27
N LEU A 309 -103.02 23.71 154.77
CA LEU A 309 -102.45 24.77 155.61
C LEU A 309 -103.52 25.64 156.30
N SER A 310 -104.69 25.83 155.69
CA SER A 310 -105.80 26.58 156.33
C SER A 310 -106.42 25.81 157.50
N ILE A 311 -106.51 24.48 157.39
CA ILE A 311 -107.07 23.59 158.40
C ILE A 311 -106.16 23.53 159.63
N LEU A 312 -104.85 23.42 159.42
CA LEU A 312 -103.86 23.38 160.48
C LEU A 312 -103.84 24.66 161.33
N LYS A 313 -104.11 25.81 160.69
CA LYS A 313 -104.21 27.10 161.38
C LYS A 313 -105.43 27.17 162.30
N SER A 314 -106.60 26.68 161.84
CA SER A 314 -107.80 26.60 162.69
C SER A 314 -107.66 25.63 163.86
N LEU A 315 -106.91 24.53 163.70
CA LEU A 315 -106.70 23.56 164.78
C LEU A 315 -105.83 24.14 165.91
N ASN A 316 -104.85 24.98 165.55
CA ASN A 316 -103.96 25.62 166.49
C ASN A 316 -104.67 26.68 167.37
N ASP A 317 -105.66 27.38 166.82
CA ASP A 317 -106.46 28.34 167.58
C ASP A 317 -107.40 27.65 168.58
N ILE A 318 -107.92 26.45 168.26
CA ILE A 318 -108.74 25.63 169.16
C ILE A 318 -107.92 25.10 170.35
N LEU A 319 -106.69 24.65 170.10
CA LEU A 319 -105.78 24.15 171.15
C LEU A 319 -105.40 25.23 172.17
N ARG A 320 -105.33 26.50 171.76
CA ARG A 320 -105.05 27.62 172.66
C ARG A 320 -106.18 27.88 173.65
N VAL A 321 -107.43 27.79 173.20
CA VAL A 321 -108.63 27.99 174.04
C VAL A 321 -108.81 26.84 175.03
N LEU A 322 -108.52 25.60 174.63
CA LEU A 322 -108.54 24.44 175.53
C LEU A 322 -107.53 24.57 176.69
N LYS A 323 -106.40 25.23 176.45
CA LYS A 323 -105.36 25.43 177.46
C LYS A 323 -105.77 26.42 178.55
N GLU A 324 -106.57 27.45 178.21
CA GLU A 324 -107.07 28.45 179.17
C GLU A 324 -108.22 27.89 180.05
N ASN A 325 -109.03 26.97 179.52
CA ASN A 325 -110.10 26.31 180.28
C ASN A 325 -109.58 25.26 181.28
N LEU A 326 -108.39 24.68 181.04
CA LEU A 326 -107.80 23.70 181.97
C LEU A 326 -107.27 24.38 183.24
N SER A 327 -106.67 25.58 183.10
CA SER A 327 -106.13 26.35 184.23
C SER A 327 -107.21 26.90 185.18
N SER A 328 -108.44 27.10 184.68
CA SER A 328 -109.59 27.52 185.49
C SER A 328 -110.25 26.35 186.23
N LEU A 329 -110.07 25.11 185.76
CA LEU A 329 -110.59 23.91 186.43
C LEU A 329 -109.74 23.50 187.64
N GLU A 330 -108.42 23.65 187.56
CA GLU A 330 -107.50 23.38 188.68
C GLU A 330 -107.71 24.35 189.86
N ALA A 331 -108.09 25.61 189.59
CA ALA A 331 -108.40 26.59 190.63
C ALA A 331 -109.69 26.24 191.41
N ILE A 332 -110.70 25.64 190.75
CA ILE A 332 -111.97 25.22 191.38
C ILE A 332 -111.80 23.94 192.20
N SER A 333 -110.91 23.04 191.77
CA SER A 333 -110.57 21.84 192.55
C SER A 333 -109.91 22.18 193.89
N LEU A 334 -109.11 23.24 193.94
CA LEU A 334 -108.43 23.68 195.16
C LEU A 334 -109.40 24.31 196.19
N GLU A 335 -110.49 24.93 195.72
CA GLU A 335 -111.55 25.50 196.57
C GLU A 335 -112.51 24.41 197.09
N SER A 336 -112.72 23.32 196.33
CA SER A 336 -113.73 22.28 196.63
C SER A 336 -113.33 21.26 197.70
N GLN A 337 -112.03 21.07 198.00
CA GLN A 337 -111.63 20.13 199.05
C GLN A 337 -111.22 20.80 200.37
N LYS A 338 -110.92 22.12 200.33
CA LYS A 338 -110.93 22.98 201.53
C LYS A 338 -112.31 23.00 202.20
N THR A 339 -113.40 22.75 201.45
CA THR A 339 -114.77 22.62 201.98
C THR A 339 -115.15 21.22 202.50
N MET A 340 -114.35 20.16 202.25
CA MET A 340 -114.54 18.87 202.95
C MET A 340 -113.79 18.80 204.28
N GLU A 341 -112.87 19.73 204.52
CA GLU A 341 -112.19 19.90 205.80
C GLU A 341 -113.09 20.62 206.85
N ASP A 342 -114.18 21.29 206.41
CA ASP A 342 -115.07 22.09 207.27
C ASP A 342 -116.52 21.55 207.45
N ILE A 343 -116.92 20.46 206.76
CA ILE A 343 -118.24 19.83 206.97
C ILE A 343 -118.10 18.55 207.81
N SER A 344 -118.25 18.75 209.13
CA SER A 344 -118.81 17.82 210.13
C SER A 344 -117.91 16.69 210.64
N THR A 345 -117.33 16.65 211.85
CA THR A 345 -117.47 17.46 213.09
C THR A 345 -118.87 17.68 213.71
N VAL A 346 -119.98 17.11 213.21
CA VAL A 346 -121.32 17.39 213.79
C VAL A 346 -122.19 16.21 214.23
N VAL A 347 -122.06 14.94 213.81
CA VAL A 347 -122.98 13.86 214.30
C VAL A 347 -122.30 12.48 214.13
N GLY A 348 -122.18 11.54 215.10
CA GLY A 348 -122.71 11.44 216.46
C GLY A 348 -124.04 10.70 216.56
N GLU A 349 -124.01 9.37 216.69
CA GLU A 349 -125.06 8.46 217.24
C GLU A 349 -126.35 8.18 216.42
N GLU A 350 -126.45 6.96 215.86
CA GLU A 350 -127.28 5.85 216.41
C GLU A 350 -126.63 4.49 216.07
#